data_AF-A0A4R0RYT1-F1
#
_entry.id   AF-A0A4R0RYT1-F1
#
_cell.length_a   1.000
_cell.length_b   1.000
_cell.length_c   1.000
_cell.angle_alpha   90.00
_cell.angle_beta   90.00
_cell.angle_gamma   90.00
#
_symmetry.space_group_name_H-M   'P 1'
#
loop_
_entity.id
_entity.type
_entity.pdbx_description
1 polymer ?
#
loop_
_entity_poly.entity_id
_entity_poly.type
_entity_poly.pdbx_seq_one_letter_code
_entity_poly.pdbx_strand_id
1 'polypeptide(L)'
;MGAAPGITVTAPTPGTYRFKGSTTTGAGSWNNLTSVVHVDAGTYTMDATDWPLGNDSWLMGIQAHISHDDGSEGADVFGPRDYGPKTLKAGTLQCNIFVNTTGEVDKTFTPRLYKID
;
A
#
# COMPACT_ATOMS: atom_id res chain seq x y z
N MET A 1 11.33 -9.94 0.61
CA MET A 1 11.00 -9.57 -0.78
C MET A 1 10.45 -10.81 -1.48
N GLY A 2 9.18 -10.81 -1.84
CA GLY A 2 8.62 -11.84 -2.73
C GLY A 2 8.09 -11.12 -3.96
N ALA A 3 8.93 -10.91 -4.97
CA ALA A 3 8.42 -10.51 -6.27
C ALA A 3 7.66 -11.70 -6.85
N ALA A 4 6.38 -11.51 -7.19
CA ALA A 4 5.68 -12.52 -7.99
C ALA A 4 6.48 -12.71 -9.30
N PRO A 5 6.85 -13.94 -9.69
CA PRO A 5 7.81 -14.17 -10.77
C PRO A 5 7.40 -13.62 -12.14
N GLY A 6 6.12 -13.25 -12.33
CA GLY A 6 5.60 -12.60 -13.53
C GLY A 6 5.57 -11.06 -13.51
N ILE A 7 5.84 -10.42 -12.38
CA ILE A 7 5.79 -8.96 -12.22
C ILE A 7 7.15 -8.40 -11.80
N THR A 8 7.67 -7.48 -12.61
CA THR A 8 8.82 -6.65 -12.24
C THR A 8 8.34 -5.37 -11.58
N VAL A 9 8.93 -5.02 -10.45
CA VAL A 9 8.71 -3.75 -9.75
C VAL A 9 9.96 -2.90 -9.86
N THR A 10 9.84 -1.70 -10.40
CA THR A 10 10.91 -0.71 -10.43
C THR A 10 10.47 0.58 -9.74
N ALA A 11 11.41 1.33 -9.18
CA ALA A 11 11.15 2.64 -8.58
C ALA A 11 11.72 3.74 -9.50
N PRO A 12 10.95 4.28 -10.46
CA PRO A 12 11.44 5.31 -11.38
C PRO A 12 11.81 6.63 -10.66
N THR A 13 11.15 6.93 -9.54
CA THR A 13 11.48 8.03 -8.62
C THR A 13 11.20 7.58 -7.17
N PRO A 14 11.82 8.21 -6.15
CA PRO A 14 11.55 7.87 -4.76
C PRO A 14 10.04 7.92 -4.44
N GLY A 15 9.51 6.86 -3.84
CA GLY A 15 8.09 6.74 -3.48
C GLY A 15 7.13 6.46 -4.65
N THR A 16 7.61 6.32 -5.89
CA THR A 16 6.80 5.91 -7.04
C THR A 16 7.25 4.54 -7.53
N TYR A 17 6.29 3.65 -7.78
CA TYR A 17 6.53 2.28 -8.20
C TYR A 17 5.88 2.00 -9.54
N ARG A 18 6.61 1.35 -10.44
CA ARG A 18 6.11 0.85 -11.71
C ARG A 18 6.05 -0.66 -11.67
N PHE A 19 4.86 -1.19 -11.92
CA PHE A 19 4.59 -2.61 -12.02
C PHE A 19 4.45 -2.95 -13.49
N LYS A 20 5.32 -3.84 -13.98
CA LYS A 20 5.31 -4.29 -15.38
C LYS A 20 5.45 -5.81 -15.48
N GLY A 21 4.62 -6.43 -16.29
CA GLY A 21 4.68 -7.86 -16.60
C GLY A 21 3.29 -8.45 -16.73
N SER A 22 3.16 -9.76 -16.50
CA SER A 22 1.88 -10.45 -16.60
C SER A 22 1.64 -11.38 -15.42
N THR A 23 0.37 -11.53 -15.07
CA THR A 23 -0.10 -12.38 -13.97
C THR A 23 -0.96 -13.50 -14.54
N THR A 24 -0.58 -14.75 -14.26
CA THR A 24 -1.29 -15.93 -14.77
C THR A 24 -2.44 -16.37 -13.86
N THR A 25 -2.48 -15.93 -12.61
CA THR A 25 -3.49 -16.33 -11.62
C THR A 25 -4.00 -15.11 -10.84
N GLY A 26 -5.32 -14.91 -10.87
CA GLY A 26 -5.99 -13.83 -10.16
C GLY A 26 -6.30 -14.23 -8.73
N ALA A 27 -5.29 -14.24 -7.87
CA ALA A 27 -5.40 -14.26 -6.42
C ALA A 27 -3.99 -14.26 -5.82
N GLY A 28 -3.55 -13.14 -5.25
CA GLY A 28 -2.50 -13.16 -4.23
C GLY A 28 -1.06 -12.89 -4.65
N SER A 29 -0.80 -12.13 -5.73
CA SER A 29 0.53 -11.52 -5.92
C SER A 29 0.71 -10.30 -5.01
N TRP A 30 0.99 -10.59 -3.74
CA TRP A 30 1.43 -9.59 -2.77
C TRP A 30 2.89 -9.26 -3.02
N ASN A 31 3.19 -8.01 -3.34
CA ASN A 31 4.55 -7.52 -3.24
C ASN A 31 4.63 -6.76 -1.92
N ASN A 32 5.26 -7.34 -0.90
CA ASN A 32 5.64 -6.53 0.25
C ASN A 32 6.60 -5.45 -0.27
N LEU A 33 6.09 -4.23 -0.37
CA LEU A 33 6.99 -3.10 -0.45
C LEU A 33 7.57 -2.98 0.95
N THR A 34 8.87 -3.19 1.04
CA THR A 34 9.61 -3.08 2.28
C THR A 34 9.68 -1.59 2.66
N SER A 35 8.55 -0.98 2.98
CA SER A 35 8.43 0.42 3.32
C SER A 35 7.71 0.50 4.65
N VAL A 36 8.53 0.65 5.69
CA VAL A 36 8.09 0.96 7.04
C VAL A 36 8.13 2.48 7.21
N VAL A 37 7.03 3.05 7.69
CA VAL A 37 6.93 4.48 7.96
C VAL A 37 6.63 4.65 9.43
N HIS A 38 7.54 5.27 10.17
CA HIS A 38 7.24 5.69 11.54
C HIS A 38 6.38 6.95 11.50
N VAL A 39 5.34 6.99 12.32
CA VAL A 39 4.40 8.10 12.44
C VAL A 39 4.29 8.51 13.91
N ASP A 40 4.14 9.82 14.13
CA ASP A 40 3.71 10.35 15.43
C ASP A 40 2.21 10.14 15.62
N ALA A 41 1.71 10.34 16.84
CA ALA A 41 0.27 10.38 17.08
C ALA A 41 -0.40 11.54 16.30
N GLY A 42 -1.58 11.27 15.77
CA GLY A 42 -2.38 12.25 15.03
C GLY A 42 -3.32 11.60 14.02
N THR A 43 -3.92 12.42 13.17
CA THR A 43 -4.92 11.99 12.19
C THR A 43 -4.29 11.89 10.82
N TYR A 44 -4.38 10.72 10.21
CA TYR A 44 -3.76 10.40 8.93
C TYR A 44 -4.78 9.92 7.90
N THR A 45 -4.52 10.19 6.63
CA THR A 45 -5.31 9.68 5.50
C THR A 45 -4.39 9.26 4.35
N MET A 46 -4.81 8.28 3.56
CA MET A 46 -4.15 7.96 2.29
C MET A 46 -4.88 8.63 1.13
N ASP A 47 -4.15 9.41 0.34
CA ASP A 47 -4.71 9.95 -0.92
C ASP A 47 -4.65 8.88 -2.00
N ALA A 48 -5.85 8.41 -2.37
CA ALA A 48 -6.07 7.38 -3.36
C ALA A 48 -6.77 7.89 -4.64
N THR A 49 -6.83 9.21 -4.82
CA THR A 49 -7.63 9.86 -5.87
C THR A 49 -7.14 9.54 -7.28
N ASP A 50 -5.82 9.39 -7.46
CA ASP A 50 -5.18 9.12 -8.75
C ASP A 50 -4.74 7.66 -8.93
N TRP A 51 -5.25 6.76 -8.09
CA TRP A 51 -4.83 5.37 -8.13
C TRP A 51 -5.35 4.66 -9.39
N PRO A 52 -4.49 3.84 -10.05
CA PRO A 52 -4.70 3.36 -11.40
C PRO A 52 -5.95 2.51 -11.62
N LEU A 53 -6.49 1.91 -10.56
CA LEU A 53 -7.71 1.08 -10.59
C LEU A 53 -8.81 1.59 -9.64
N GLY A 54 -8.66 2.81 -9.11
CA GLY A 54 -9.55 3.40 -8.11
C GLY A 54 -9.23 2.99 -6.66
N ASN A 55 -9.74 3.78 -5.72
CA ASN A 55 -9.54 3.63 -4.27
C ASN A 55 -10.41 2.54 -3.61
N ASP A 56 -11.32 1.94 -4.38
CA ASP A 56 -12.19 0.83 -4.00
C ASP A 56 -11.67 -0.53 -4.54
N SER A 57 -10.51 -0.53 -5.21
CA SER A 57 -10.04 -1.70 -5.94
C SER A 57 -9.38 -2.75 -5.05
N TRP A 58 -9.86 -3.99 -5.15
CA TRP A 58 -9.13 -5.17 -4.67
C TRP A 58 -8.14 -5.73 -5.71
N LEU A 59 -7.97 -5.05 -6.86
CA LEU A 59 -7.04 -5.46 -7.92
C LEU A 59 -5.65 -4.79 -7.78
N MET A 60 -5.56 -3.61 -7.18
CA MET A 60 -4.29 -2.95 -6.86
C MET A 60 -4.50 -1.89 -5.78
N GLY A 61 -3.61 -1.83 -4.79
CA GLY A 61 -3.71 -0.85 -3.72
C GLY A 61 -2.72 -1.07 -2.59
N ILE A 62 -2.95 -0.42 -1.46
CA ILE A 62 -2.17 -0.57 -0.22
C ILE A 62 -2.99 -1.22 0.89
N GLN A 63 -2.33 -2.06 1.67
CA GLN A 63 -2.77 -2.38 3.03
C GLN A 63 -1.68 -1.91 4.00
N ALA A 64 -2.05 -1.21 5.07
CA ALA A 64 -1.11 -0.79 6.10
C ALA A 64 -1.54 -1.30 7.47
N HIS A 65 -0.60 -1.98 8.14
CA HIS A 65 -0.74 -2.45 9.51
C HIS A 65 0.17 -1.62 10.43
N ILE A 66 -0.35 -1.10 11.55
CA ILE A 66 0.44 -0.37 12.53
C ILE A 66 0.89 -1.27 13.67
N SER A 67 2.15 -1.16 14.05
CA SER A 67 2.67 -1.60 15.36
C SER A 67 2.86 -0.38 16.24
N HIS A 68 2.20 -0.33 17.39
CA HIS A 68 2.25 0.84 18.28
C HIS A 68 3.52 0.88 19.11
N ASP A 69 4.09 2.07 19.30
CA ASP A 69 5.32 2.26 20.09
C ASP A 69 5.09 1.97 21.59
N ASP A 70 3.87 2.11 22.07
CA ASP A 70 3.47 1.80 23.44
C ASP A 70 3.32 0.29 23.73
N GLY A 71 3.57 -0.56 22.73
CA GLY A 71 3.45 -2.01 22.83
C GLY A 71 2.01 -2.53 22.84
N SER A 72 1.00 -1.67 22.63
CA SER A 72 -0.38 -2.11 22.47
C SER A 72 -0.57 -2.90 21.16
N GLU A 73 -1.61 -3.74 21.12
CA GLU A 73 -1.92 -4.57 19.96
C GLU A 73 -2.01 -3.73 18.68
N GLY A 74 -1.41 -4.25 17.60
CA GLY A 74 -1.42 -3.60 16.30
C GLY A 74 -2.79 -3.65 15.63
N ALA A 75 -2.92 -2.96 14.50
CA ALA A 75 -4.16 -2.94 13.73
C ALA A 75 -3.92 -2.70 12.24
N ASP A 76 -4.79 -3.26 11.40
CA ASP A 76 -4.93 -2.82 10.01
C ASP A 76 -5.65 -1.47 10.00
N VAL A 77 -4.98 -0.43 9.50
CA VAL A 77 -5.46 0.96 9.58
C VAL A 77 -5.82 1.53 8.22
N PHE A 78 -5.24 0.99 7.15
CA PHE A 78 -5.60 1.38 5.78
C PHE A 78 -5.72 0.14 4.90
N GLY A 79 -6.74 0.14 4.06
CA GLY A 79 -7.00 -0.94 3.10
C GLY A 79 -8.00 -0.50 2.03
N PRO A 80 -8.24 -1.33 1.01
CA PRO A 80 -9.26 -1.06 0.00
C PRO A 80 -10.60 -0.73 0.65
N ARG A 81 -11.28 0.33 0.18
CA ARG A 81 -12.50 0.92 0.78
C ARG A 81 -12.29 1.69 2.08
N ASP A 82 -11.08 1.67 2.64
CA ASP A 82 -10.80 2.20 3.97
C ASP A 82 -9.50 3.02 4.00
N TYR A 83 -9.41 4.02 3.11
CA TYR A 83 -8.27 4.96 3.02
C TYR A 83 -8.53 6.33 3.67
N GLY A 84 -9.74 6.54 4.18
CA GLY A 84 -10.15 7.81 4.79
C GLY A 84 -9.43 8.12 6.11
N PRO A 85 -9.72 9.28 6.71
CA PRO A 85 -9.07 9.72 7.95
C PRO A 85 -9.13 8.69 9.09
N LYS A 86 -7.97 8.44 9.71
CA LYS A 86 -7.79 7.59 10.90
C LYS A 86 -6.96 8.31 11.96
N THR A 87 -7.42 8.28 13.20
CA THR A 87 -6.60 8.71 14.34
C THR A 87 -5.67 7.56 14.73
N LEU A 88 -4.38 7.80 14.66
CA LEU A 88 -3.32 6.84 14.95
C LEU A 88 -2.55 7.26 16.21
N LYS A 89 -2.10 6.28 16.99
CA LYS A 89 -1.04 6.49 17.98
C LYS A 89 0.32 6.56 17.26
N ALA A 90 1.35 6.99 17.98
CA ALA A 90 2.72 6.85 17.51
C ALA A 90 3.06 5.36 17.30
N GLY A 91 3.71 5.06 16.18
CA GLY A 91 3.96 3.69 15.78
C GLY A 91 4.61 3.56 14.41
N THR A 92 4.84 2.31 14.00
CA THR A 92 5.40 1.97 12.69
C THR A 92 4.33 1.37 11.80
N LEU A 93 4.03 2.02 10.68
CA LEU A 93 3.21 1.48 9.61
C LEU A 93 4.02 0.54 8.73
N GLN A 94 3.55 -0.69 8.58
CA GLN A 94 4.02 -1.65 7.60
C GLN A 94 3.11 -1.58 6.38
N CYS A 95 3.59 -0.99 5.28
CA CYS A 95 2.79 -0.76 4.07
C CYS A 95 3.05 -1.84 3.02
N ASN A 96 2.02 -2.60 2.66
CA ASN A 96 2.08 -3.62 1.63
C ASN A 96 1.37 -3.14 0.37
N ILE A 97 2.00 -3.26 -0.81
CA ILE A 97 1.35 -3.00 -2.10
C ILE A 97 0.97 -4.31 -2.75
N PHE A 98 -0.32 -4.50 -3.00
CA PHE A 98 -0.79 -5.69 -3.68
C PHE A 98 -1.09 -5.39 -5.15
N VAL A 99 -0.81 -6.36 -6.01
CA VAL A 99 -1.30 -6.42 -7.39
C VAL A 99 -2.05 -7.74 -7.51
N ASN A 100 -3.35 -7.68 -7.72
CA ASN A 100 -4.25 -8.82 -7.67
C ASN A 100 -5.18 -8.85 -8.89
N THR A 101 -4.58 -8.66 -10.06
CA THR A 101 -5.24 -8.78 -11.36
C THR A 101 -4.72 -10.00 -12.11
N THR A 102 -5.40 -10.40 -13.19
CA THR A 102 -4.89 -11.33 -14.21
C THR A 102 -4.51 -10.55 -15.47
N GLY A 103 -3.56 -11.08 -16.25
CA GLY A 103 -3.17 -10.52 -17.54
C GLY A 103 -2.05 -9.49 -17.45
N GLU A 104 -1.92 -8.68 -18.49
CA GLU A 104 -0.87 -7.67 -18.61
C GLU A 104 -1.07 -6.54 -17.58
N VAL A 105 0.02 -6.20 -16.90
CA VAL A 105 0.12 -5.09 -15.97
C VAL A 105 1.18 -4.13 -16.49
N ASP A 106 0.78 -2.90 -16.74
CA ASP A 106 1.68 -1.77 -16.95
C ASP A 106 1.06 -0.56 -16.26
N LYS A 107 1.40 -0.36 -14.98
CA LYS A 107 0.84 0.70 -14.13
C LYS A 107 1.93 1.36 -13.28
N THR A 108 1.74 2.65 -13.04
CA THR A 108 2.52 3.43 -12.10
C THR A 108 1.66 3.72 -10.88
N PHE A 109 2.25 3.68 -9.69
CA PHE A 109 1.57 3.84 -8.42
C PHE A 109 2.42 4.67 -7.47
N THR A 110 1.85 5.75 -6.94
CA THR A 110 2.53 6.69 -6.04
C THR A 110 1.67 6.88 -4.80
N PRO A 111 1.87 6.08 -3.74
CA PRO A 111 1.10 6.24 -2.52
C PRO A 111 1.52 7.47 -1.75
N ARG A 112 0.53 8.12 -1.15
CA ARG A 112 0.71 9.35 -0.36
C ARG A 112 -0.03 9.20 0.95
N LEU A 113 0.70 9.36 2.05
CA LEU A 113 0.18 9.39 3.41
C LEU A 113 0.30 10.82 3.93
N TYR A 114 -0.80 11.39 4.42
CA TYR A 114 -0.85 12.75 4.94
C TYR A 114 -1.27 12.74 6.40
N LYS A 115 -0.60 13.55 7.22
CA LYS A 115 -1.13 14.01 8.50
C LYS A 115 -2.02 15.23 8.25
N ILE A 116 -3.21 15.27 8.83
CA ILE A 116 -4.25 16.26 8.51
C ILE A 116 -4.75 17.06 9.72
N ASP A 117 -4.07 16.97 10.86
CA ASP A 117 -4.31 17.75 12.07
C ASP A 117 -3.10 18.59 12.52
#